data_AF-A0A9Q4A8T4-F1
#
_entry.id   AF-A0A9Q4A8T4-F1
#
_cell.length_a   1.000
_cell.length_b   1.000
_cell.length_c   1.000
_cell.angle_alpha   90.00
_cell.angle_beta   90.00
_cell.angle_gamma   90.00
#
_symmetry.space_group_name_H-M   'P 1'
#
loop_
_entity.id
_entity.type
_entity.pdbx_description
1 polymer ?
#
loop_
_entity_poly.entity_id
_entity_poly.type
_entity_poly.pdbx_seq_one_letter_code
_entity_poly.pdbx_strand_id
1 'polypeptide(L)' 'MGVSGCGKSAVGAEIALNSGGRLIEGDAFHPQANIDKMSAGTPLND' A
#
# COMPACT_ATOMS: atom_id res chain seq x y z
N MET A 1 -7.14 7.71 2.34
CA MET A 1 -6.30 7.52 3.55
C MET A 1 -7.06 6.75 4.61
N GLY A 2 -6.38 5.92 5.39
CA GLY A 2 -6.91 5.15 6.51
C GLY A 2 -5.77 4.39 7.20
N VAL A 3 -5.90 4.04 8.47
CA VAL A 3 -4.82 3.41 9.27
C VAL A 3 -4.34 2.09 8.64
N SER A 4 -3.06 1.73 8.83
CA SER A 4 -2.55 0.44 8.35
C SER A 4 -3.40 -0.72 8.90
N GLY A 5 -3.71 -1.71 8.06
CA GLY A 5 -4.58 -2.84 8.44
C GLY A 5 -6.10 -2.58 8.38
N CYS A 6 -6.59 -1.38 8.07
CA CYS A 6 -8.04 -1.13 7.97
C CYS A 6 -8.72 -1.65 6.68
N GLY A 7 -8.07 -2.57 5.94
CA GLY A 7 -8.64 -3.21 4.75
C GLY A 7 -8.62 -2.40 3.45
N LYS A 8 -7.84 -1.30 3.37
CA LYS A 8 -7.78 -0.43 2.17
C LYS A 8 -7.40 -1.20 0.90
N SER A 9 -6.40 -2.07 0.97
CA SER A 9 -5.93 -2.85 -0.18
C SER A 9 -6.99 -3.86 -0.65
N ALA A 10 -7.69 -4.51 0.30
CA ALA A 10 -8.78 -5.44 -0.02
C ALA A 10 -9.96 -4.73 -0.71
N VAL A 11 -10.41 -3.59 -0.15
CA VAL A 11 -11.50 -2.79 -0.74
C VAL A 11 -11.07 -2.18 -2.08
N GLY A 12 -9.85 -1.67 -2.17
CA GLY A 12 -9.30 -1.10 -3.41
C GLY A 12 -9.18 -2.12 -4.53
N ALA A 13 -8.83 -3.36 -4.22
CA ALA A 13 -8.74 -4.45 -5.19
C ALA A 13 -10.11 -4.78 -5.78
N GLU A 14 -11.14 -4.92 -4.94
CA GLU A 14 -12.52 -5.16 -5.38
C GLU A 14 -13.07 -4.01 -6.24
N ILE A 15 -12.81 -2.76 -5.85
CA ILE A 15 -13.21 -1.58 -6.64
C ILE A 15 -12.52 -1.59 -8.01
N ALA A 16 -11.22 -1.88 -8.06
CA ALA A 16 -10.46 -1.92 -9.29
C ALA A 16 -10.98 -3.02 -10.23
N LEU A 17 -11.23 -4.22 -9.71
CA LEU A 17 -11.80 -5.35 -10.46
C LEU A 17 -13.16 -5.00 -11.05
N ASN A 18 -14.06 -4.41 -10.25
CA ASN A 18 -15.42 -4.11 -10.69
C ASN A 18 -15.53 -2.89 -11.61
N SER A 19 -14.55 -1.98 -11.56
CA SER A 19 -14.55 -0.75 -12.38
C SER A 19 -13.67 -0.86 -13.64
N GLY A 20 -12.98 -1.99 -13.84
CA GLY A 20 -11.95 -2.13 -14.88
C GLY A 20 -10.73 -1.23 -14.65
N GLY A 21 -10.56 -0.75 -13.41
CA GLY A 21 -9.47 0.13 -13.01
C GLY A 21 -8.23 -0.64 -12.59
N ARG A 22 -7.15 0.11 -12.33
CA ARG A 22 -5.92 -0.45 -11.75
C ARG A 22 -5.77 0.04 -10.32
N LEU A 23 -5.61 -0.89 -9.37
CA LEU A 23 -5.21 -0.53 -8.01
C LEU A 23 -3.74 -0.06 -8.03
N ILE A 24 -3.50 1.11 -7.46
CA ILE A 24 -2.17 1.69 -7.31
C ILE A 24 -1.90 1.82 -5.81
N GLU A 25 -0.95 1.04 -5.29
CA GLU A 25 -0.53 1.13 -3.89
C GLU A 25 0.65 2.10 -3.76
N GLY A 26 0.50 3.14 -2.94
CA GLY A 26 1.55 4.14 -2.71
C GLY A 26 2.84 3.53 -2.17
N ASP A 27 2.73 2.46 -1.39
CA ASP A 27 3.88 1.76 -0.80
C ASP A 27 4.82 1.19 -1.89
N ALA A 28 4.27 0.80 -3.05
CA ALA A 28 5.05 0.27 -4.17
C ALA A 28 5.94 1.32 -4.86
N PHE A 29 5.78 2.61 -4.56
CA PHE A 29 6.59 3.69 -5.13
C PHE A 29 7.78 4.07 -4.25
N HIS A 30 7.93 3.45 -3.07
CA HIS A 30 9.10 3.66 -2.25
C HIS A 30 10.33 2.95 -2.84
N PRO A 31 11.55 3.50 -2.65
CA PRO A 31 12.77 2.76 -2.94
C PRO A 31 12.78 1.41 -2.22
N GLN A 32 13.38 0.38 -2.82
CA GLN A 32 13.45 -0.97 -2.23
C GLN A 32 13.97 -0.94 -0.79
N ALA A 33 14.99 -0.11 -0.50
CA ALA A 33 15.53 0.06 0.85
C ALA A 33 14.49 0.57 1.88
N ASN A 34 13.50 1.34 1.44
CA ASN A 34 12.42 1.82 2.30
C ASN A 34 11.32 0.77 2.46
N ILE A 35 11.03 0.00 1.41
CA ILE A 35 10.13 -1.16 1.48
C ILE A 35 10.67 -2.20 2.48
N ASP A 36 11.97 -2.47 2.44
CA ASP A 36 12.63 -3.42 3.34
C ASP A 36 12.56 -2.94 4.80
N LYS A 37 12.81 -1.65 5.05
CA LYS A 37 12.66 -1.03 6.39
C LYS A 37 11.24 -1.16 6.92
N MET A 38 10.24 -0.77 6.12
CA MET A 38 8.83 -0.86 6.51
C MET A 38 8.40 -2.31 6.76
N SER A 39 8.85 -3.25 5.92
CA SER A 39 8.59 -4.69 6.09
C SER A 39 9.23 -5.27 7.34
N ALA A 40 10.39 -4.73 7.76
CA ALA A 40 11.03 -5.05 9.02
C ALA A 40 10.40 -4.34 10.23
N GLY A 41 9.27 -3.65 10.05
CA GLY A 41 8.60 -2.88 11.11
C GLY A 41 9.37 -1.63 11.54
N THR A 42 10.40 -1.22 10.79
CA THR A 42 11.15 0.00 11.04
C THR A 42 10.44 1.17 10.35
N PRO A 43 9.91 2.14 11.11
CA PRO A 43 9.29 3.32 10.52
C PRO A 43 10.32 4.09 9.68
N LEU A 44 9.86 4.66 8.57
CA LEU A 44 10.66 5.61 7.81
C LEU A 44 10.69 6.92 8.59
N ASN A 45 11.88 7.47 8.80
CA ASN A 45 12.08 8.75 9.48
C ASN A 45 12.04 9.93 8.49
N ASP A 46 11.25 9.84 7.42
CA ASP A 46 11.07 10.97 6.50
C ASP A 46 10.15 12.03 7.14
#